data_AF-A0A934IX28-F1
#
_entry.id   AF-A0A934IX28-F1
#
_cell.length_a   1.000
_cell.length_b   1.000
_cell.length_c   1.000
_cell.angle_alpha   90.00
_cell.angle_beta   90.00
_cell.angle_gamma   90.00
#
_symmetry.space_group_name_H-M   'P 1'
#
loop_
_entity.id
_entity.type
_entity.pdbx_description
1 polymer ?
#
loop_
_entity_poly.entity_id
_entity_poly.type
_entity_poly.pdbx_seq_one_letter_code
_entity_poly.pdbx_strand_id
1 'polypeptide(L)'
;MTQRNLLPALTIALLLGIPGAAAMAPLPRPVVDNAIEPGKAAPFVGAWSITVPTRDVTDPSTNLAICDLPVRIEPADNSHIVYLGPGETEADAAIELIATGDGTDWKPIAGGPAFFALWVTPDQFYLYDAVDEGEPDWAAPYVYNRCF
;
A
#
# COMPACT_ATOMS: atom_id res chain seq x y z
N MET A 1 -50.89 4.08 64.25
CA MET A 1 -49.46 3.88 64.59
C MET A 1 -49.21 2.38 64.37
N THR A 2 -48.43 1.93 63.41
CA THR A 2 -46.97 2.16 63.31
C THR A 2 -46.48 1.92 61.89
N GLN A 3 -45.61 2.82 61.45
CA GLN A 3 -44.86 2.91 60.20
C GLN A 3 -43.73 1.86 60.13
N ARG A 4 -43.42 1.30 58.95
CA ARG A 4 -42.04 0.89 58.60
C ARG A 4 -41.86 0.68 57.09
N ASN A 5 -41.29 1.71 56.46
CA ASN A 5 -40.60 1.65 55.18
C ASN A 5 -39.48 0.61 55.21
N LEU A 6 -39.36 -0.23 54.18
CA LEU A 6 -38.09 -0.86 53.79
C LEU A 6 -38.08 -1.04 52.27
N LEU A 7 -37.47 -0.08 51.57
CA LEU A 7 -36.92 -0.26 50.21
C LEU A 7 -35.55 -0.91 50.35
N PRO A 8 -35.24 -2.04 49.66
CA PRO A 8 -33.88 -2.46 49.44
C PRO A 8 -33.40 -2.07 48.04
N ALA A 9 -32.43 -1.16 48.05
CA ALA A 9 -31.30 -0.98 47.14
C ALA A 9 -31.40 -1.56 45.71
N LEU A 10 -31.55 -0.65 44.74
CA LEU A 10 -31.25 -0.88 43.34
C LEU A 10 -29.72 -0.96 43.17
N THR A 11 -29.16 -2.16 43.06
CA THR A 11 -27.75 -2.39 42.76
C THR A 11 -27.47 -2.04 41.30
N ILE A 12 -26.89 -0.86 41.06
CA ILE A 12 -26.42 -0.47 39.73
C ILE A 12 -25.13 -1.27 39.44
N ALA A 13 -25.24 -2.26 38.56
CA ALA A 13 -24.10 -2.98 38.01
C ALA A 13 -23.34 -2.04 37.07
N LEU A 14 -22.23 -1.49 37.56
CA LEU A 14 -21.29 -0.74 36.74
C LEU A 14 -20.43 -1.74 35.95
N LEU A 15 -20.89 -2.13 34.75
CA LEU A 15 -20.04 -2.83 33.79
C LEU A 15 -18.90 -1.87 33.39
N LEU A 16 -17.71 -2.12 33.92
CA LEU A 16 -16.46 -1.54 33.42
C LEU A 16 -16.26 -2.06 31.99
N GLY A 17 -16.72 -1.27 31.02
CA GLY A 17 -16.36 -1.47 29.62
C GLY A 17 -14.85 -1.37 29.50
N ILE A 18 -14.22 -2.51 29.24
CA ILE A 18 -12.82 -2.56 28.83
C ILE A 18 -12.76 -1.76 27.52
N PRO A 19 -12.00 -0.65 27.43
CA PRO A 19 -11.70 -0.09 26.12
C PRO A 19 -10.91 -1.17 25.39
N GLY A 20 -11.56 -1.84 24.44
CA GLY A 20 -10.87 -2.76 23.55
C GLY A 20 -9.72 -1.98 22.95
N ALA A 21 -8.49 -2.46 23.14
CA ALA A 21 -7.37 -2.02 22.34
C ALA A 21 -7.85 -2.12 20.88
N ALA A 22 -7.95 -0.97 20.21
CA ALA A 22 -8.19 -0.96 18.78
C ALA A 22 -6.98 -1.67 18.17
N ALA A 23 -7.10 -2.97 17.97
CA ALA A 23 -6.12 -3.75 17.26
C ALA A 23 -5.98 -3.09 15.89
N MET A 24 -4.78 -2.57 15.61
CA MET A 24 -4.46 -1.91 14.37
C MET A 24 -4.69 -2.89 13.22
N ALA A 25 -5.80 -2.71 12.52
CA ALA A 25 -6.12 -3.58 11.40
C ALA A 25 -5.14 -3.27 10.25
N PRO A 26 -4.53 -4.29 9.64
CA PRO A 26 -3.75 -4.10 8.42
C PRO A 26 -4.60 -3.38 7.37
N LEU A 27 -3.99 -2.48 6.57
CA LEU A 27 -4.72 -1.87 5.45
C LEU A 27 -5.26 -3.02 4.56
N PRO A 28 -6.56 -2.99 4.23
CA PRO A 28 -7.13 -4.05 3.41
C PRO A 28 -6.45 -4.03 2.03
N ARG A 29 -6.21 -5.22 1.48
CA ARG A 29 -5.80 -5.38 0.08
C ARG A 29 -6.76 -4.57 -0.82
N PRO A 30 -6.26 -3.72 -1.73
CA PRO A 30 -7.12 -2.91 -2.58
C PRO A 30 -7.93 -3.78 -3.53
N VAL A 31 -9.04 -3.23 -4.02
CA VAL A 31 -9.78 -3.83 -5.14
C VAL A 31 -8.99 -3.58 -6.41
N VAL A 32 -8.68 -4.66 -7.14
CA VAL A 32 -7.86 -4.60 -8.35
C VAL A 32 -8.67 -4.07 -9.54
N ASP A 33 -8.07 -3.15 -10.29
CA ASP A 33 -8.54 -2.78 -11.61
C ASP A 33 -8.08 -3.82 -12.64
N ASN A 34 -9.02 -4.66 -13.07
CA ASN A 34 -8.75 -5.74 -14.02
C ASN A 34 -8.66 -5.25 -15.48
N ALA A 35 -8.78 -3.94 -15.74
CA ALA A 35 -8.61 -3.39 -17.08
C ALA A 35 -7.14 -3.36 -17.53
N ILE A 36 -6.19 -3.48 -16.60
CA ILE A 36 -4.76 -3.38 -16.88
C ILE A 36 -4.15 -4.78 -16.87
N GLU A 37 -3.62 -5.20 -18.02
CA GLU A 37 -2.99 -6.51 -18.17
C GLU A 37 -1.68 -6.57 -17.35
N PRO A 38 -1.53 -7.54 -16.43
CA PRO A 38 -0.29 -7.70 -15.68
C PRO A 38 0.92 -8.07 -16.56
N GLY A 39 2.12 -7.73 -16.08
CA GLY A 39 3.37 -8.03 -16.79
C GLY A 39 3.68 -7.12 -17.99
N LYS A 40 2.88 -6.08 -18.24
CA LYS A 40 3.14 -5.10 -19.31
C LYS A 40 3.84 -3.86 -18.77
N ALA A 41 4.86 -3.39 -19.49
CA ALA A 41 5.58 -2.17 -19.14
C ALA A 41 4.75 -0.90 -19.36
N ALA A 42 3.99 -0.84 -20.47
CA ALA A 42 3.33 0.39 -20.92
C ALA A 42 2.48 1.10 -19.86
N PRO A 43 1.67 0.43 -19.02
CA PRO A 43 0.88 1.08 -17.97
C PRO A 43 1.73 1.81 -16.92
N PHE A 44 2.92 1.28 -16.60
CA PHE A 44 3.81 1.85 -15.59
C PHE A 44 4.59 3.07 -16.10
N VAL A 45 4.75 3.24 -17.41
CA VAL A 45 5.54 4.33 -17.98
C VAL A 45 4.97 5.70 -17.59
N GLY A 46 5.83 6.58 -17.12
CA GLY A 46 5.48 7.95 -16.75
C GLY A 46 6.17 8.47 -15.50
N ALA A 47 5.71 9.63 -15.04
CA ALA A 47 6.15 10.26 -13.80
C ALA A 47 5.17 9.96 -12.67
N TRP A 48 5.71 9.64 -11.50
CA TRP A 48 4.91 9.22 -10.34
C TRP A 48 5.36 9.91 -9.05
N SER A 49 4.37 10.25 -8.24
CA SER A 49 4.57 10.54 -6.81
C SER A 49 4.43 9.26 -6.01
N ILE A 50 5.08 9.20 -4.86
CA ILE A 50 5.05 8.03 -3.98
C ILE A 50 4.72 8.48 -2.57
N THR A 51 3.66 7.89 -2.01
CA THR A 51 3.28 8.05 -0.61
C THR A 51 3.32 6.71 0.11
N VAL A 52 3.92 6.67 1.29
CA VAL A 52 3.85 5.56 2.24
C VAL A 52 2.81 5.91 3.30
N PRO A 53 1.64 5.27 3.30
CA PRO A 53 0.64 5.48 4.32
C PRO A 53 1.17 5.05 5.69
N THR A 54 0.89 5.84 6.72
CA THR A 54 1.10 5.38 8.10
C THR A 54 -0.07 4.50 8.55
N ARG A 55 0.21 3.58 9.48
CA ARG A 55 -0.81 2.77 10.17
C ARG A 55 -1.43 3.52 11.35
N ASP A 56 -0.79 4.59 11.82
CA ASP A 56 -1.29 5.43 12.89
C ASP A 56 -2.00 6.66 12.32
N VAL A 57 -3.30 6.79 12.61
CA VAL A 57 -4.12 7.93 12.15
C VAL A 57 -3.65 9.29 12.68
N THR A 58 -2.80 9.29 13.70
CA THR A 58 -2.22 10.50 14.29
C THR A 58 -0.91 10.92 13.63
N ASP A 59 -0.27 10.00 12.92
CA ASP A 59 0.93 10.30 12.14
C ASP A 59 0.54 10.72 10.71
N PRO A 60 1.32 11.61 10.08
CA PRO A 60 1.15 11.89 8.66
C PRO A 60 1.75 10.75 7.82
N SER A 61 1.17 10.54 6.63
CA SER A 61 1.81 9.70 5.61
C SER A 61 3.11 10.34 5.11
N THR A 62 4.08 9.53 4.72
CA THR A 62 5.37 10.01 4.23
C THR A 62 5.36 10.09 2.70
N ASN A 63 5.77 11.21 2.12
CA ASN A 63 6.00 11.31 0.68
C ASN A 63 7.47 11.01 0.38
N LEU A 64 7.72 9.96 -0.41
CA LEU A 64 9.06 9.61 -0.88
C LEU A 64 9.39 10.32 -2.20
N ALA A 65 8.36 10.66 -2.98
CA ALA A 65 8.46 11.45 -4.20
C ALA A 65 7.19 12.30 -4.38
N ILE A 66 7.33 13.49 -4.96
CA ILE A 66 6.23 14.43 -5.23
C ILE A 66 6.25 14.81 -6.71
N CYS A 67 5.17 15.36 -7.26
CA CYS A 67 5.13 15.62 -8.70
C CYS A 67 6.10 16.69 -9.20
N ASP A 68 6.57 17.61 -8.34
CA ASP A 68 7.65 18.54 -8.69
C ASP A 68 9.04 17.88 -8.72
N LEU A 69 9.17 16.70 -8.10
CA LEU A 69 10.39 15.88 -8.11
C LEU A 69 10.01 14.39 -8.10
N PRO A 70 9.45 13.87 -9.21
CA PRO A 70 8.84 12.57 -9.26
C PRO A 70 9.89 11.48 -9.49
N VAL A 71 9.49 10.24 -9.25
CA VAL A 71 10.17 9.10 -9.86
C VAL A 71 9.72 8.98 -11.31
N ARG A 72 10.58 8.45 -12.16
CA ARG A 72 10.26 8.21 -13.56
C ARG A 72 10.42 6.73 -13.86
N ILE A 73 9.43 6.16 -14.52
CA ILE A 73 9.48 4.80 -15.03
C ILE A 73 9.47 4.90 -16.54
N GLU A 74 10.47 4.30 -17.18
CA GLU A 74 10.63 4.31 -18.63
C GLU A 74 10.61 2.86 -19.15
N PRO A 75 10.14 2.63 -20.39
CA PRO A 75 10.12 1.30 -20.95
C PRO A 75 11.54 0.90 -21.40
N ALA A 76 12.01 -0.27 -20.98
CA ALA A 76 13.15 -0.92 -21.61
C ALA A 76 12.68 -1.77 -22.80
N ASP A 77 11.59 -2.51 -22.63
CA ASP A 77 10.85 -3.19 -23.69
C ASP A 77 9.39 -3.44 -23.25
N ASN A 78 8.70 -4.43 -23.85
CA ASN A 78 7.29 -4.72 -23.54
C ASN A 78 7.05 -5.28 -22.11
N SER A 79 8.04 -5.95 -21.53
CA SER A 79 7.96 -6.60 -20.21
C SER A 79 9.09 -6.17 -19.28
N HIS A 80 9.84 -5.14 -19.65
CA HIS A 80 10.89 -4.58 -18.81
C HIS A 80 10.74 -3.07 -18.68
N ILE A 81 10.98 -2.57 -17.47
CA ILE A 81 11.04 -1.14 -17.17
C ILE A 81 12.40 -0.77 -16.60
N VAL A 82 12.77 0.50 -16.72
CA VAL A 82 13.81 1.11 -15.89
C VAL A 82 13.16 2.10 -14.93
N TYR A 83 13.69 2.16 -13.72
CA TYR A 83 13.23 3.04 -12.65
C TYR A 83 14.29 4.08 -12.37
N LEU A 84 13.89 5.36 -12.34
CA LEU A 84 14.72 6.48 -11.94
C LEU A 84 14.10 7.16 -10.73
N GLY A 85 14.87 7.23 -9.65
CA GLY A 85 14.51 7.94 -8.43
C GLY A 85 14.40 9.45 -8.63
N PRO A 86 13.94 10.18 -7.59
CA PRO A 86 13.74 11.62 -7.66
C PRO A 86 15.04 12.37 -7.99
N GLY A 87 15.07 13.04 -9.15
CA GLY A 87 16.23 13.80 -9.62
C GLY A 87 17.36 12.96 -10.26
N GLU A 88 17.22 11.64 -10.30
CA GLU A 88 18.19 10.77 -10.99
C GLU A 88 18.13 10.96 -12.50
N THR A 89 19.26 10.76 -13.16
CA THR A 89 19.42 10.90 -14.62
C THR A 89 19.84 9.60 -15.30
N GLU A 90 20.30 8.62 -14.52
CA GLU A 90 20.71 7.30 -14.97
C GLU A 90 20.01 6.25 -14.10
N ALA A 91 19.64 5.12 -14.69
CA ALA A 91 19.02 4.00 -13.99
C ALA A 91 20.06 2.90 -13.72
N ASP A 92 19.94 2.20 -12.60
CA ASP A 92 20.87 1.12 -12.22
C ASP A 92 20.77 -0.08 -13.16
N ALA A 93 19.59 -0.71 -13.22
CA ALA A 93 19.31 -1.89 -14.03
C ALA A 93 17.83 -1.99 -14.39
N ALA A 94 17.53 -2.71 -15.46
CA ALA A 94 16.15 -3.01 -15.83
C ALA A 94 15.49 -3.98 -14.82
N ILE A 95 14.18 -3.84 -14.70
CA ILE A 95 13.29 -4.65 -13.89
C ILE A 95 12.41 -5.47 -14.83
N GLU A 96 12.41 -6.79 -14.68
CA GLU A 96 11.51 -7.70 -15.37
C GLU A 96 10.13 -7.67 -14.73
N LEU A 97 9.10 -7.59 -15.56
CA LEU A 97 7.69 -7.57 -15.17
C LEU A 97 7.06 -8.94 -15.48
N ILE A 98 6.69 -9.66 -14.43
CA ILE A 98 6.12 -11.01 -14.56
C ILE A 98 4.65 -10.97 -14.11
N ALA A 99 3.75 -11.44 -14.97
CA ALA A 99 2.34 -11.56 -14.62
C ALA A 99 2.14 -12.65 -13.55
N THR A 100 1.60 -12.27 -12.40
CA THR A 100 1.37 -13.18 -11.26
C THR A 100 -0.01 -12.91 -10.67
N GLY A 101 -0.95 -13.82 -10.92
CA GLY A 101 -2.33 -13.67 -10.46
C GLY A 101 -3.00 -12.43 -11.06
N ASP A 102 -3.40 -11.50 -10.20
CA ASP A 102 -4.04 -10.22 -10.52
C ASP A 102 -3.06 -9.03 -10.49
N GLY A 103 -1.76 -9.28 -10.36
CA GLY A 103 -0.74 -8.25 -10.29
C GLY A 103 0.54 -8.62 -11.03
N THR A 104 1.55 -7.77 -10.87
CA THR A 104 2.83 -7.88 -11.59
C THR A 104 3.98 -7.97 -10.60
N ASP A 105 4.77 -9.04 -10.64
CA ASP A 105 6.04 -9.07 -9.94
C ASP A 105 7.06 -8.20 -10.68
N TRP A 106 7.77 -7.38 -9.92
CA TRP A 106 8.92 -6.58 -10.36
C TRP A 106 10.18 -7.28 -9.87
N LYS A 107 10.97 -7.83 -10.79
CA LYS A 107 12.22 -8.53 -10.49
C LYS A 107 13.41 -7.81 -11.09
N PRO A 108 14.23 -7.11 -10.29
CA PRO A 108 15.46 -6.47 -10.79
C PRO A 108 16.41 -7.50 -11.40
N ILE A 109 16.82 -7.30 -12.65
CA ILE A 109 17.67 -8.26 -13.39
C ILE A 109 19.08 -8.34 -12.78
N ALA A 110 19.57 -7.23 -12.21
CA ALA A 110 20.87 -7.17 -11.53
C ALA A 110 20.83 -7.77 -10.11
N GLY A 111 19.69 -8.33 -9.68
CA GLY A 111 19.46 -8.74 -8.30
C GLY A 111 19.03 -7.56 -7.41
N GLY A 112 18.55 -7.88 -6.20
CA GLY A 112 17.94 -6.91 -5.30
C GLY A 112 16.57 -7.40 -4.80
N PRO A 113 15.84 -6.57 -4.03
CA PRO A 113 14.50 -6.91 -3.58
C PRO A 113 13.54 -7.01 -4.77
N ALA A 114 12.67 -8.01 -4.74
CA ALA A 114 11.53 -8.10 -5.63
C ALA A 114 10.33 -7.36 -5.03
N PHE A 115 9.43 -6.91 -5.89
CA PHE A 115 8.21 -6.21 -5.47
C PHE A 115 6.99 -6.78 -6.20
N PHE A 116 5.81 -6.51 -5.66
CA PHE A 116 4.54 -6.89 -6.26
C PHE A 116 3.66 -5.65 -6.47
N ALA A 117 3.27 -5.40 -7.72
CA ALA A 117 2.45 -4.26 -8.10
C ALA A 117 0.99 -4.67 -8.34
N LEU A 118 0.05 -3.92 -7.76
CA LEU A 118 -1.38 -4.03 -7.98
C LEU A 118 -1.96 -2.73 -8.49
N TRP A 119 -2.66 -2.80 -9.62
CA TRP A 119 -3.37 -1.67 -10.18
C TRP A 119 -4.69 -1.42 -9.44
N VAL A 120 -4.91 -0.17 -9.04
CA VAL A 120 -6.14 0.28 -8.38
C VAL A 120 -6.98 1.13 -9.34
N THR A 121 -6.32 1.92 -10.19
CA THR A 121 -6.89 2.68 -11.30
C THR A 121 -5.82 2.86 -12.40
N PRO A 122 -6.12 3.37 -13.60
CA PRO A 122 -5.10 3.68 -14.62
C PRO A 122 -3.99 4.67 -14.18
N ASP A 123 -4.28 5.46 -13.14
CA ASP A 123 -3.40 6.51 -12.63
C ASP A 123 -2.89 6.21 -11.22
N GLN A 124 -3.14 5.00 -10.70
CA GLN A 124 -2.71 4.60 -9.38
C GLN A 124 -2.45 3.10 -9.29
N PHE A 125 -1.28 2.74 -8.78
CA PHE A 125 -0.95 1.37 -8.38
C PHE A 125 -0.27 1.36 -7.02
N TYR A 126 -0.40 0.25 -6.32
CA TYR A 126 0.28 0.00 -5.06
C TYR A 126 1.42 -0.98 -5.31
N LEU A 127 2.60 -0.69 -4.78
CA LEU A 127 3.75 -1.56 -4.82
C LEU A 127 4.00 -2.10 -3.41
N TYR A 128 4.26 -3.40 -3.30
CA TYR A 128 4.53 -4.08 -2.04
C TYR A 128 5.90 -4.76 -2.12
N ASP A 129 6.60 -4.88 -1.00
CA ASP A 129 7.75 -5.77 -0.92
C ASP A 129 7.28 -7.22 -1.19
N ALA A 130 7.90 -7.91 -2.15
CA ALA A 130 7.56 -9.30 -2.42
C ALA A 130 8.20 -10.19 -1.35
N VAL A 131 7.44 -11.16 -0.86
CA VAL A 131 7.91 -12.12 0.15
C VAL A 131 8.03 -13.48 -0.52
N ASP A 132 9.24 -14.02 -0.62
CA ASP A 132 9.58 -15.20 -1.45
C ASP A 132 8.73 -16.46 -1.16
N GLU A 133 8.08 -16.55 0.01
CA GLU A 133 7.27 -17.69 0.45
C GLU A 133 5.97 -17.29 1.19
N GLY A 134 5.51 -16.04 1.07
CA GLY A 134 4.37 -15.51 1.83
C GLY A 134 3.46 -14.58 1.04
N GLU A 135 2.28 -14.27 1.59
CA GLU A 135 1.47 -13.18 1.05
C GLU A 135 2.21 -11.84 1.24
N PRO A 136 2.19 -10.92 0.26
CA PRO A 136 2.70 -9.57 0.43
C PRO A 136 2.19 -8.94 1.73
N ASP A 137 3.01 -8.13 2.41
CA ASP A 137 2.52 -7.33 3.55
C ASP A 137 1.55 -6.27 3.04
N TRP A 138 0.28 -6.65 2.91
CA TRP A 138 -0.80 -5.80 2.41
C TRP A 138 -0.96 -4.52 3.23
N ALA A 139 -0.39 -4.46 4.43
CA ALA A 139 -0.51 -3.33 5.35
C ALA A 139 0.54 -2.23 5.16
N ALA A 140 1.49 -2.36 4.24
CA ALA A 140 2.51 -1.34 3.98
C ALA A 140 2.79 -1.13 2.48
N PRO A 141 1.80 -0.66 1.68
CA PRO A 141 2.04 -0.32 0.29
C PRO A 141 2.89 0.95 0.15
N TYR A 142 3.69 0.99 -0.90
CA TYR A 142 4.09 2.24 -1.56
C TYR A 142 2.98 2.61 -2.56
N VAL A 143 2.30 3.73 -2.34
CA VAL A 143 1.21 4.19 -3.19
C VAL A 143 1.77 5.11 -4.27
N TYR A 144 1.71 4.65 -5.51
CA TYR A 144 2.13 5.41 -6.68
C TYR A 144 0.93 6.15 -7.29
N ASN A 145 1.03 7.47 -7.41
CA ASN A 145 0.02 8.29 -8.11
C ASN A 145 0.66 8.99 -9.30
N ARG A 146 0.01 8.92 -10.46
CA ARG A 146 0.48 9.53 -11.70
C ARG A 146 0.55 11.05 -11.54
N CYS A 147 1.64 11.65 -12.04
CA CYS A 147 1.79 13.10 -12.10
C CYS A 147 1.27 13.63 -13.45
N PHE A 148 0.58 14.77 -13.42
CA PHE A 148 -0.03 15.45 -14.57
C PHE A 148 0.53 16.86 -14.74
#